data_AF-A0A2P8ATJ8-F1
#
_entry.id   AF-A0A2P8ATJ8-F1
#
_cell.length_a   1.000
_cell.length_b   1.000
_cell.length_c   1.000
_cell.angle_alpha   90.00
_cell.angle_beta   90.00
_cell.angle_gamma   90.00
#
_symmetry.space_group_name_H-M   'P 1'
#
loop_
_entity.id
_entity.type
_entity.pdbx_description
1 polymer ?
#
loop_
_entity_poly.entity_id
_entity_poly.type
_entity_poly.pdbx_seq_one_letter_code
_entity_poly.pdbx_strand_id
1 'polypeptide(L)'
;MLRVLGAAPCQGAVVEADAYIPLKVSFDVTQGGQPLYLRLRGELGGEAELKIDPVSGALVQVTVIDPPPEVDHAPAATSTSESENCVPVLDRYLWPWKRTPDYEEPVRRVIHQAAHLGMSGNQQPSYVEFSTGRAVGSYRCGPVVFGVSAQEELVNMVILSGER
;
A
#
# COMPACT_ATOMS: atom_id res chain seq x y z
N MET A 1 -5.00 11.44 -0.71
CA MET A 1 -5.96 10.39 -0.33
C MET A 1 -5.83 9.24 -1.33
N LEU A 2 -5.61 8.02 -0.83
CA LEU A 2 -5.33 6.85 -1.66
C LEU A 2 -6.59 6.00 -1.80
N ARG A 3 -7.33 6.20 -2.88
CA ARG A 3 -8.59 5.49 -3.10
C ARG A 3 -8.34 4.04 -3.52
N VAL A 4 -9.03 3.12 -2.86
CA VAL A 4 -9.09 1.68 -3.13
C VAL A 4 -10.38 1.40 -3.90
N LEU A 5 -10.29 0.78 -5.07
CA LEU A 5 -11.44 0.49 -5.94
C LEU A 5 -11.92 -0.96 -5.83
N GLY A 6 -11.20 -1.80 -5.08
CA GLY A 6 -11.51 -3.21 -4.90
C GLY A 6 -10.28 -4.02 -4.52
N ALA A 7 -10.26 -5.29 -4.91
CA ALA A 7 -9.19 -6.23 -4.63
C ALA A 7 -8.76 -7.02 -5.87
N ALA A 8 -7.47 -7.38 -5.90
CA ALA A 8 -6.90 -8.26 -6.90
C ALA A 8 -6.32 -9.52 -6.23
N PRO A 9 -6.43 -10.71 -6.86
CA PRO A 9 -5.86 -11.94 -6.31
C PRO A 9 -4.35 -11.82 -6.07
N CYS A 10 -3.89 -12.37 -4.96
CA CYS A 10 -2.48 -12.37 -4.54
C CYS A 10 -2.12 -13.74 -3.97
N GLN A 11 -1.05 -14.35 -4.50
CA GLN A 11 -0.63 -15.70 -4.09
C GLN A 11 0.26 -15.71 -2.85
N GLY A 12 0.86 -14.57 -2.52
CA GLY A 12 1.74 -14.45 -1.37
C GLY A 12 2.36 -13.06 -1.27
N ALA A 13 2.98 -12.81 -0.13
CA ALA A 13 3.73 -11.59 0.11
C ALA A 13 5.10 -11.94 0.71
N VAL A 14 6.14 -11.23 0.26
CA VAL A 14 7.50 -11.32 0.80
C VAL A 14 7.79 -10.01 1.51
N VAL A 15 8.17 -10.11 2.79
CA VAL A 15 8.55 -8.97 3.64
C VAL A 15 10.06 -8.99 3.83
N GLU A 16 10.70 -7.87 3.52
CA GLU A 16 12.14 -7.64 3.63
C GLU A 16 12.38 -6.36 4.44
N ALA A 17 13.38 -6.37 5.32
CA ALA A 17 13.84 -5.20 6.04
C ALA A 17 15.35 -5.31 6.29
N ASP A 18 16.08 -4.22 6.09
CA ASP A 18 17.52 -4.14 6.34
C ASP A 18 17.95 -2.74 6.79
N ALA A 19 19.26 -2.51 6.94
CA ALA A 19 19.81 -1.25 7.43
C ALA A 19 19.63 -0.05 6.48
N TYR A 20 19.32 -0.30 5.21
CA TYR A 20 19.14 0.69 4.15
C TYR A 20 17.70 0.78 3.65
N ILE A 21 16.92 -0.29 3.81
CA ILE A 21 15.50 -0.36 3.46
C ILE A 21 14.72 -0.72 4.73
N PRO A 22 14.15 0.28 5.43
CA PRO A 22 13.41 0.06 6.67
C PRO A 22 12.30 -0.98 6.54
N LEU A 23 11.62 -0.99 5.40
CA LEU A 23 10.59 -1.96 5.09
C LEU A 23 10.34 -2.04 3.59
N LYS A 24 10.29 -3.27 3.07
CA LYS A 24 9.83 -3.57 1.72
C LYS A 24 8.91 -4.77 1.76
N VAL A 25 7.75 -4.64 1.12
CA VAL A 25 6.78 -5.71 0.95
C VAL A 25 6.51 -5.87 -0.53
N SER A 26 6.70 -7.08 -1.05
CA SER A 26 6.44 -7.42 -2.46
C SER A 26 5.32 -8.46 -2.53
N PHE A 27 4.37 -8.27 -3.44
CA PHE A 27 3.21 -9.14 -3.60
C PHE A 27 3.30 -9.95 -4.89
N ASP A 28 2.95 -11.23 -4.81
CA ASP A 28 2.83 -12.11 -5.97
C ASP A 28 1.47 -11.90 -6.65
N VAL A 29 1.45 -10.94 -7.57
CA VAL A 29 0.29 -10.53 -8.37
C VAL A 29 0.65 -10.53 -9.85
N THR A 30 -0.32 -10.85 -10.70
CA THR A 30 -0.14 -10.79 -12.16
C THR A 30 0.11 -9.34 -12.59
N GLN A 31 1.24 -9.09 -13.26
CA GLN A 31 1.60 -7.78 -13.79
C GLN A 31 1.30 -7.71 -15.29
N GLY A 32 0.58 -6.67 -15.71
CA GLY A 32 0.26 -6.37 -17.10
C GLY A 32 1.32 -5.50 -17.79
N GLY A 33 2.34 -5.01 -17.08
CA GLY A 33 3.40 -4.19 -17.64
C GLY A 33 4.32 -3.58 -16.60
N GLN A 34 5.09 -2.56 -17.02
CA GLN A 34 5.95 -1.82 -16.09
C GLN A 34 5.11 -1.03 -15.07
N PRO A 35 5.42 -1.10 -13.76
CA PRO A 35 4.61 -0.48 -12.72
C PRO A 35 4.43 1.04 -12.85
N LEU A 36 3.33 1.52 -12.29
CA LEU A 36 3.14 2.90 -11.90
C LEU A 36 3.72 3.10 -10.49
N TYR A 37 4.38 4.22 -10.27
CA TYR A 37 5.08 4.55 -9.02
C TYR A 37 4.39 5.75 -8.36
N LEU A 38 3.95 5.55 -7.14
CA LEU A 38 3.41 6.60 -6.30
C LEU A 38 4.36 6.82 -5.13
N ARG A 39 4.98 8.01 -5.11
CA ARG A 39 5.84 8.44 -4.00
C ARG A 39 5.05 9.30 -3.03
N LEU A 40 4.92 8.79 -1.81
CA LEU A 40 4.27 9.46 -0.70
C LEU A 40 5.33 10.14 0.13
N ARG A 41 5.16 11.44 0.36
CA ARG A 41 5.95 12.21 1.33
C ARG A 41 5.09 12.49 2.54
N GLY A 42 5.58 12.07 3.70
CA GLY A 42 4.89 12.30 4.96
C GLY A 42 4.90 13.78 5.30
N GLU A 43 3.74 14.33 5.71
CA GLU A 43 3.63 15.72 6.14
C GLU A 43 4.53 16.05 7.35
N LEU A 44 4.86 15.03 8.15
CA LEU A 44 5.75 15.11 9.31
C LEU A 44 7.11 14.45 9.07
N GLY A 45 7.43 14.13 7.81
CA GLY A 45 8.66 13.41 7.42
C GLY A 45 8.40 11.96 6.99
N GLY A 46 9.44 11.32 6.47
CA GLY A 46 9.39 9.99 5.86
C GLY A 46 8.98 10.00 4.39
N GLU A 47 9.35 8.92 3.70
CA GLU A 47 9.03 8.71 2.29
C GLU A 47 8.67 7.24 2.08
N ALA A 48 7.58 6.98 1.37
CA ALA A 48 7.17 5.65 0.95
C ALA A 48 6.90 5.60 -0.55
N GLU A 49 7.26 4.50 -1.20
CA GLU A 49 6.96 4.22 -2.60
C GLU A 49 5.99 3.04 -2.69
N LEU A 50 4.88 3.26 -3.40
CA LEU A 50 3.95 2.22 -3.78
C LEU A 50 4.13 1.94 -5.27
N LYS A 51 4.25 0.66 -5.63
CA LYS A 51 4.22 0.20 -7.02
C LYS A 51 2.86 -0.42 -7.33
N ILE A 52 2.24 0.04 -8.41
CA ILE A 52 0.90 -0.32 -8.82
C ILE A 52 0.97 -0.92 -10.23
N ASP A 53 0.25 -2.01 -10.46
CA ASP A 53 0.10 -2.58 -11.80
C ASP A 53 -0.69 -1.62 -12.71
N PRO A 54 -0.17 -1.23 -13.89
CA PRO A 54 -0.82 -0.22 -14.74
C PRO A 54 -2.17 -0.66 -15.33
N VAL A 55 -2.43 -1.97 -15.42
CA VAL A 55 -3.64 -2.50 -16.07
C VAL A 55 -4.75 -2.67 -15.05
N SER A 56 -4.49 -3.42 -13.98
CA SER A 56 -5.46 -3.79 -12.96
C SER A 56 -5.56 -2.78 -11.82
N GLY A 57 -4.52 -1.96 -11.59
CA GLY A 57 -4.41 -1.14 -10.39
C GLY A 57 -4.00 -1.92 -9.13
N ALA A 58 -3.69 -3.21 -9.24
CA ALA A 58 -3.27 -4.02 -8.11
C ALA A 58 -1.98 -3.47 -7.47
N LEU A 59 -1.93 -3.44 -6.14
CA LEU A 59 -0.72 -3.09 -5.42
C LEU A 59 0.33 -4.20 -5.52
N VAL A 60 1.48 -3.87 -6.10
CA VAL A 60 2.57 -4.82 -6.40
C VAL A 60 3.65 -4.78 -5.33
N GLN A 61 3.95 -3.58 -4.80
CA GLN A 61 5.02 -3.40 -3.82
C GLN A 61 4.75 -2.18 -2.96
N VAL A 62 5.12 -2.26 -1.68
CA VAL A 62 5.26 -1.11 -0.78
C VAL A 62 6.70 -1.06 -0.30
N THR A 63 7.29 0.12 -0.28
CA THR A 63 8.64 0.33 0.26
C THR A 63 8.67 1.61 1.06
N VAL A 64 9.03 1.50 2.34
CA VAL A 64 9.41 2.65 3.15
C VAL A 64 10.84 2.98 2.78
N ILE A 65 11.05 4.14 2.15
CA ILE A 65 12.36 4.64 1.73
C ILE A 65 13.02 5.31 2.92
N ASP A 66 12.32 6.28 3.52
CA ASP A 66 12.73 6.97 4.74
C ASP A 66 11.68 6.68 5.83
N PRO A 67 12.08 6.22 7.03
CA PRO A 67 11.13 5.94 8.09
C PRO A 67 10.30 7.19 8.44
N PRO A 68 8.96 7.09 8.43
CA PRO A 68 8.12 8.17 8.94
C PRO A 68 8.19 8.21 10.48
N PRO A 69 7.63 9.26 11.12
CA PRO A 69 7.58 9.34 12.57
C PRO A 69 6.93 8.11 13.22
N GLU A 70 7.46 7.76 14.39
CA GLU A 70 6.92 6.68 15.22
C GLU A 70 5.53 7.05 15.73
N VAL A 71 4.62 6.07 15.67
CA VAL A 71 3.27 6.17 16.20
C VAL A 71 3.05 5.06 17.25
N ASP A 72 2.53 5.46 18.41
CA ASP A 72 2.48 4.65 19.64
C ASP A 72 1.12 3.94 19.86
N HIS A 73 0.21 3.98 18.89
CA HIS A 73 -1.12 3.39 19.05
C HIS A 73 -1.22 2.01 18.41
N ALA A 74 -1.86 1.07 19.12
CA ALA A 74 -2.16 -0.24 18.55
C ALA A 74 -2.98 -0.07 17.25
N PRO A 75 -2.70 -0.86 16.19
CA PRO A 75 -3.48 -0.80 14.97
C PRO A 75 -4.95 -0.99 15.34
N ALA A 76 -5.82 -0.09 14.85
CA ALA A 76 -7.24 -0.20 15.07
C ALA A 76 -7.68 -1.61 14.66
N ALA A 77 -8.19 -2.40 15.62
CA ALA A 77 -8.54 -3.80 15.41
C ALA A 77 -9.37 -3.95 14.13
N THR A 78 -8.84 -4.71 13.18
CA THR A 78 -9.49 -5.02 11.90
C THR A 78 -10.77 -5.81 12.20
N SER A 79 -11.94 -5.22 11.92
CA SER A 79 -13.23 -5.80 12.23
C SER A 79 -13.85 -6.57 11.03
N THR A 80 -14.32 -7.78 11.32
CA THR A 80 -15.42 -8.60 10.72
C THR A 80 -15.41 -9.04 9.26
N SER A 81 -14.83 -8.31 8.30
CA SER A 81 -14.80 -8.76 6.89
C SER A 81 -13.40 -8.64 6.30
N GLU A 82 -12.65 -9.73 6.39
CA GLU A 82 -11.34 -9.89 5.78
C GLU A 82 -11.49 -10.63 4.45
N SER A 83 -11.04 -10.01 3.36
CA SER A 83 -10.87 -10.73 2.10
C SER A 83 -9.46 -11.31 2.07
N GLU A 84 -9.37 -12.64 2.03
CA GLU A 84 -8.09 -13.36 2.00
C GLU A 84 -7.52 -13.48 0.59
N ASN A 85 -6.20 -13.71 0.51
CA ASN A 85 -5.43 -13.93 -0.71
C ASN A 85 -5.62 -12.82 -1.76
N CYS A 86 -5.62 -11.57 -1.31
CA CYS A 86 -5.77 -10.43 -2.19
C CYS A 86 -5.02 -9.18 -1.70
N VAL A 87 -4.78 -8.28 -2.63
CA VAL A 87 -4.21 -6.93 -2.40
C VAL A 87 -5.23 -5.87 -2.81
N PRO A 88 -5.17 -4.66 -2.24
CA PRO A 88 -6.00 -3.56 -2.70
C PRO A 88 -5.69 -3.19 -4.15
N VAL A 89 -6.73 -2.83 -4.89
CA VAL A 89 -6.65 -2.18 -6.20
C VAL A 89 -6.74 -0.68 -6.00
N LEU A 90 -5.70 0.06 -6.36
CA LEU A 90 -5.65 1.51 -6.22
C LEU A 90 -6.16 2.22 -7.49
N ASP A 91 -6.69 3.43 -7.31
CA ASP A 91 -7.14 4.25 -8.42
C ASP A 91 -5.97 4.65 -9.34
N ARG A 92 -5.94 4.05 -10.53
CA ARG A 92 -4.93 4.33 -11.55
C ARG A 92 -5.08 5.71 -12.20
N TYR A 93 -6.21 6.41 -12.01
CA TYR A 93 -6.41 7.76 -12.54
C TYR A 93 -5.75 8.85 -11.71
N LEU A 94 -4.99 8.48 -10.67
CA LEU A 94 -4.02 9.37 -10.04
C LEU A 94 -2.90 9.79 -10.99
N TRP A 95 -2.59 8.97 -12.00
CA TRP A 95 -1.61 9.29 -13.03
C TRP A 95 -2.25 10.05 -14.19
N PRO A 96 -1.54 11.00 -14.82
CA PRO A 96 -2.00 11.58 -16.07
C PRO A 96 -1.84 10.55 -17.20
N TRP A 97 -2.91 10.30 -17.94
CA TRP A 97 -2.95 9.35 -19.05
C TRP A 97 -3.08 10.06 -20.39
N LYS A 98 -2.32 9.60 -21.38
CA LYS A 98 -2.54 9.91 -22.78
C LYS A 98 -3.51 8.87 -23.33
N ARG A 99 -4.64 9.33 -23.82
CA ARG A 99 -5.66 8.49 -24.44
C ARG A 99 -5.69 8.74 -25.93
N THR A 100 -5.54 7.67 -26.68
CA THR A 100 -5.87 7.60 -28.10
C THR A 100 -7.06 6.64 -28.27
N PRO A 101 -7.72 6.61 -29.44
CA PRO A 101 -8.80 5.65 -29.67
C PRO A 101 -8.40 4.19 -29.45
N ASP A 102 -7.13 3.85 -29.71
CA ASP A 102 -6.65 2.47 -29.76
C ASP A 102 -5.88 2.03 -28.52
N TYR A 103 -5.34 2.97 -27.73
CA TYR A 103 -4.57 2.64 -26.53
C TYR A 103 -4.50 3.78 -25.50
N GLU A 104 -4.22 3.40 -24.25
CA GLU A 104 -4.03 4.29 -23.11
C GLU A 104 -2.63 4.05 -22.50
N GLU A 105 -1.83 5.11 -22.34
CA GLU A 105 -0.49 5.06 -21.74
C GLU A 105 -0.28 6.18 -20.71
N PRO A 106 0.44 5.95 -19.60
CA PRO A 106 0.70 7.00 -18.63
C PRO A 106 1.70 8.01 -19.21
N VAL A 107 1.39 9.32 -19.15
CA VAL A 107 2.30 10.40 -19.60
C VAL A 107 3.58 10.39 -18.77
N ARG A 108 3.45 10.07 -17.49
CA ARG A 108 4.55 9.82 -16.57
C ARG A 108 4.14 8.70 -15.64
N ARG A 109 5.09 7.86 -15.24
CA ARG A 109 4.84 6.73 -14.33
C ARG A 109 5.12 7.03 -12.88
N VAL A 110 5.90 8.07 -12.59
CA VAL A 110 6.17 8.50 -11.23
C VAL A 110 5.33 9.73 -10.92
N ILE A 111 4.54 9.66 -9.86
CA ILE A 111 3.87 10.83 -9.28
C ILE A 111 4.23 10.94 -7.81
N HIS A 112 4.15 12.16 -7.29
CA HIS A 112 4.40 12.46 -5.88
C HIS A 112 3.11 12.97 -5.25
N GLN A 113 2.83 12.55 -4.02
CA GLN A 113 1.74 13.09 -3.20
C GLN A 113 2.21 13.30 -1.77
N ALA A 114 1.69 14.34 -1.14
CA ALA A 114 1.76 14.46 0.31
C ALA A 114 0.71 13.51 0.94
N ALA A 115 1.06 12.89 2.06
CA ALA A 115 0.16 12.02 2.81
C ALA A 115 0.50 12.07 4.31
N HIS A 116 -0.44 11.63 5.15
CA HIS A 116 -0.11 11.20 6.49
C HIS A 116 0.75 9.93 6.38
N LEU A 117 1.91 9.92 7.03
CA LEU A 117 2.72 8.72 7.19
C LEU A 117 3.08 8.56 8.66
N GLY A 118 2.89 7.35 9.16
CA GLY A 118 3.35 6.90 10.47
C GLY A 118 3.82 5.46 10.36
N MET A 119 4.73 5.05 11.24
CA MET A 119 5.14 3.65 11.34
C MET A 119 5.25 3.27 12.81
N SER A 120 4.91 2.04 13.20
CA SER A 120 5.33 1.58 14.52
C SER A 120 6.85 1.61 14.59
N GLY A 121 7.40 1.80 15.79
CA GLY A 121 8.82 1.59 16.00
C GLY A 121 9.22 0.12 15.80
N ASN A 122 10.30 -0.29 16.44
CA ASN A 122 10.83 -1.66 16.38
C ASN A 122 9.94 -2.72 17.08
N GLN A 123 8.65 -2.44 17.27
CA GLN A 123 7.68 -3.34 17.87
C GLN A 123 6.99 -4.19 16.79
N GLN A 124 6.74 -5.45 17.14
CA GLN A 124 5.97 -6.41 16.35
C GLN A 124 4.52 -6.43 16.85
N PRO A 125 3.50 -6.41 15.97
CA PRO A 125 3.57 -6.33 14.51
C PRO A 125 4.03 -4.95 14.00
N SER A 126 4.77 -4.93 12.88
CA SER A 126 5.12 -3.67 12.22
C SER A 126 3.91 -3.12 11.46
N TYR A 127 3.59 -1.85 11.61
CA TYR A 127 2.52 -1.21 10.84
C TYR A 127 2.98 0.10 10.21
N VAL A 128 2.38 0.43 9.05
CA VAL A 128 2.57 1.69 8.33
C VAL A 128 1.19 2.33 8.15
N GLU A 129 1.05 3.60 8.48
CA GLU A 129 -0.15 4.40 8.23
C GLU A 129 0.02 5.25 6.98
N PHE A 130 -1.06 5.36 6.22
CA PHE A 130 -1.17 6.21 5.03
C PHE A 130 -2.24 7.31 5.19
N SER A 131 -3.05 7.22 6.25
CA SER A 131 -4.14 8.15 6.57
C SER A 131 -4.45 8.08 8.07
N THR A 132 -5.00 9.17 8.62
CA THR A 132 -5.53 9.23 10.00
C THR A 132 -6.94 8.64 10.12
N GLY A 133 -7.49 8.12 9.02
CA GLY A 133 -8.81 7.51 8.98
C GLY A 133 -8.90 6.22 9.82
N ARG A 134 -10.14 5.73 10.02
CA ARG A 134 -10.38 4.44 10.67
C ARG A 134 -10.61 3.37 9.62
N ALA A 135 -9.85 2.27 9.71
CA ALA A 135 -10.12 1.08 8.92
C ALA A 135 -11.43 0.41 9.39
N VAL A 136 -12.30 0.08 8.43
CA VAL A 136 -13.58 -0.63 8.65
C VAL A 136 -13.66 -1.96 7.91
N GLY A 137 -12.77 -2.19 6.93
CA GLY A 137 -12.60 -3.45 6.22
C GLY A 137 -11.12 -3.74 5.97
N SER A 138 -10.81 -4.96 5.52
CA SER A 138 -9.43 -5.36 5.24
C SER A 138 -9.25 -6.31 4.06
N TYR A 139 -8.06 -6.21 3.46
CA TYR A 139 -7.54 -7.14 2.46
C TYR A 139 -6.27 -7.79 3.01
N ARG A 140 -6.15 -9.12 2.88
CA ARG A 140 -4.98 -9.84 3.37
C ARG A 140 -4.30 -10.63 2.25
N CYS A 141 -2.97 -10.55 2.22
CA CYS A 141 -2.13 -11.47 1.46
C CYS A 141 -0.96 -11.94 2.31
N GLY A 142 -0.98 -13.22 2.71
CA GLY A 142 0.01 -13.80 3.61
C GLY A 142 0.06 -13.09 4.98
N PRO A 143 1.25 -12.65 5.44
CA PRO A 143 1.39 -11.94 6.73
C PRO A 143 0.95 -10.48 6.67
N VAL A 144 0.50 -9.97 5.52
CA VAL A 144 0.23 -8.53 5.33
C VAL A 144 -1.27 -8.29 5.27
N VAL A 145 -1.74 -7.34 6.08
CA VAL A 145 -3.13 -6.90 6.13
C VAL A 145 -3.21 -5.42 5.80
N PHE A 146 -4.06 -5.05 4.85
CA PHE A 146 -4.36 -3.68 4.50
C PHE A 146 -5.69 -3.25 5.09
N GLY A 147 -5.70 -2.18 5.87
CA GLY A 147 -6.92 -1.56 6.38
C GLY A 147 -7.49 -0.54 5.40
N VAL A 148 -8.81 -0.59 5.18
CA VAL A 148 -9.53 0.32 4.28
C VAL A 148 -10.68 1.00 5.02
N SER A 149 -10.84 2.30 4.81
CA SER A 149 -11.88 3.11 5.45
C SER A 149 -13.25 2.92 4.78
N ALA A 150 -14.30 3.47 5.41
CA ALA A 150 -15.66 3.47 4.86
C ALA A 150 -15.77 4.29 3.57
N GLN A 151 -14.84 5.21 3.33
CA GLN A 151 -14.74 6.04 2.13
C GLN A 151 -13.83 5.41 1.05
N GLU A 152 -13.54 4.12 1.19
CA GLU A 152 -12.67 3.37 0.29
C GLU A 152 -11.24 3.94 0.25
N GLU A 153 -10.70 4.41 1.38
CA GLU A 153 -9.33 4.90 1.46
C GLU A 153 -8.39 3.85 2.05
N LEU A 154 -7.18 3.72 1.50
CA LEU A 154 -6.13 2.96 2.13
C LEU A 154 -5.70 3.67 3.42
N VAL A 155 -5.88 3.01 4.56
CA VAL A 155 -5.61 3.57 5.88
C VAL A 155 -4.25 3.14 6.38
N ASN A 156 -4.00 1.83 6.39
CA ASN A 156 -2.77 1.27 6.95
C ASN A 156 -2.40 -0.06 6.29
N MET A 157 -1.17 -0.48 6.54
CA MET A 157 -0.64 -1.80 6.23
C MET A 157 -0.03 -2.36 7.53
N VAL A 158 -0.48 -3.54 7.95
CA VAL A 158 -0.01 -4.24 9.14
C VAL A 158 0.70 -5.51 8.70
N ILE A 159 1.87 -5.78 9.27
CA ILE A 159 2.66 -6.98 9.04
C ILE A 159 2.57 -7.83 10.29
N LEU A 160 1.78 -8.90 10.20
CA LEU A 160 1.62 -9.88 11.25
C LEU A 160 2.92 -10.67 11.41
N SER A 161 3.35 -10.83 12.65
CA SER A 161 4.41 -11.79 13.00
C SER A 161 3.94 -13.17 12.55
N GLY A 162 4.66 -13.81 11.63
CA GLY A 162 4.39 -15.21 11.31
C GLY A 162 4.66 -16.06 12.55
N GLU A 163 3.71 -16.92 12.94
CA GLU A 163 4.05 -18.12 13.70
C GLU A 163 5.06 -18.90 12.83
N ARG A 164 6.32 -18.95 13.27
CA ARG A 164 7.37 -19.75 12.63
C ARG A 164 7.11 -21.24 12.83
#